data_AF-A0A940PBZ6-F1
#
_entry.id   AF-A0A940PBZ6-F1
#
_cell.length_a   1.000
_cell.length_b   1.000
_cell.length_c   1.000
_cell.angle_alpha   90.00
_cell.angle_beta   90.00
_cell.angle_gamma   90.00
#
_symmetry.space_group_name_H-M   'P 1'
#
loop_
_entity.id
_entity.type
_entity.pdbx_description
1 polymer ?
#
loop_
_entity_poly.entity_id
_entity_poly.type
_entity_poly.pdbx_seq_one_letter_code
_entity_poly.pdbx_strand_id
1 'polypeptide(L)'
;MQETLSESYLKVQQSNIKSKRFEMHNYMKTALIIMMLLITTSCQSNVSVGEEIEKNLSIILNNPNASFSSNPNIYIEPNHQAYLEILREGTDGTEYLINSLKHSEENGLKEWIMAKACADILKDKNPVKEWSSGKEWLKKYEESQK
;
A
#
# COMPACT_ATOMS: atom_id res chain seq x y z
N MET A 1 -31.30 67.18 -13.75
CA MET A 1 -30.93 66.30 -14.88
C MET A 1 -29.53 65.72 -14.75
N GLN A 2 -28.51 66.47 -14.29
CA GLN A 2 -27.17 65.92 -14.06
C GLN A 2 -27.10 64.91 -12.89
N GLU A 3 -27.87 65.14 -11.82
CA GLU A 3 -27.91 64.27 -10.63
C GLU A 3 -28.48 62.86 -10.91
N THR A 4 -29.44 62.77 -11.83
CA THR A 4 -30.03 61.47 -12.23
C THR A 4 -29.08 60.63 -13.09
N LEU A 5 -28.11 61.26 -13.75
CA LEU A 5 -27.08 60.57 -14.55
C LEU A 5 -25.93 60.04 -13.68
N SER A 6 -25.60 60.72 -12.58
CA SER A 6 -24.58 60.22 -11.64
C SER A 6 -25.09 59.01 -10.87
N GLU A 7 -26.35 59.02 -10.43
CA GLU A 7 -26.96 57.88 -9.74
C GLU A 7 -27.07 56.64 -10.63
N SER A 8 -27.45 56.80 -11.90
CA SER A 8 -27.53 55.68 -12.84
C SER A 8 -26.15 55.07 -13.09
N TYR A 9 -25.11 55.90 -13.21
CA TYR A 9 -23.73 55.45 -13.36
C TYR A 9 -23.23 54.67 -12.13
N LEU A 10 -23.51 55.17 -10.92
CA LEU A 10 -23.15 54.49 -9.66
C LEU A 10 -23.83 53.12 -9.53
N LYS A 11 -25.12 53.01 -9.90
CA LYS A 11 -25.85 51.72 -9.89
C LYS A 11 -25.24 50.70 -10.85
N VAL A 12 -24.85 51.14 -12.05
CA VAL A 12 -24.18 50.27 -13.04
C VAL A 12 -22.82 49.78 -12.52
N GLN A 13 -22.02 50.67 -11.92
CA GLN A 13 -20.73 50.29 -11.34
C GLN A 13 -20.87 49.30 -10.18
N GLN A 14 -21.84 49.51 -9.28
CA GLN A 14 -22.11 48.58 -8.18
C GLN A 14 -22.60 47.21 -8.67
N SER A 15 -23.45 47.19 -9.69
CA SER A 15 -23.90 45.95 -10.35
C SER A 15 -22.73 45.16 -10.93
N ASN A 16 -21.82 45.85 -11.65
CA ASN A 16 -20.63 45.24 -12.22
C ASN A 16 -19.68 44.67 -11.17
N ILE A 17 -19.48 45.37 -10.04
CA ILE A 17 -18.64 44.89 -8.93
C ILE A 17 -19.26 43.65 -8.27
N LYS A 18 -20.59 43.65 -8.06
CA LYS A 18 -21.31 42.52 -7.48
C LYS A 18 -21.25 41.28 -8.39
N SER A 19 -21.40 41.49 -9.70
CA SER A 19 -21.24 40.43 -10.72
C SER A 19 -19.83 39.82 -10.69
N LYS A 20 -18.78 40.66 -10.73
CA LYS A 20 -17.38 40.19 -10.68
C LYS A 20 -17.06 39.43 -9.39
N ARG A 21 -17.60 39.88 -8.24
CA ARG A 21 -17.44 39.16 -6.95
C ARG A 21 -18.12 37.79 -6.98
N PHE A 22 -19.28 37.66 -7.63
CA PHE A 22 -19.96 36.38 -7.78
C PHE A 22 -19.18 35.41 -8.66
N GLU A 23 -18.65 35.86 -9.80
CA GLU A 23 -17.80 35.05 -10.66
C GLU A 23 -16.52 34.60 -9.95
N MET A 24 -15.83 35.50 -9.24
CA MET A 24 -14.63 35.13 -8.47
C MET A 24 -14.93 34.10 -7.38
N HIS A 25 -16.07 34.19 -6.71
CA HIS A 25 -16.46 33.19 -5.72
C HIS A 25 -16.73 31.82 -6.36
N ASN A 26 -17.30 31.79 -7.57
CA ASN A 26 -17.49 30.55 -8.32
C ASN A 26 -16.15 29.97 -8.79
N TYR A 27 -15.22 30.78 -9.30
CA TYR A 27 -13.86 30.34 -9.66
C TYR A 27 -13.07 29.81 -8.46
N MET A 28 -13.19 30.45 -7.28
CA MET A 28 -12.51 29.98 -6.07
C MET A 28 -13.08 28.65 -5.57
N LYS A 29 -14.40 28.46 -5.68
CA LYS A 29 -15.05 27.18 -5.37
C LYS A 29 -14.64 26.08 -6.33
N THR A 30 -14.60 26.35 -7.64
CA THR A 30 -14.16 25.35 -8.62
C THR A 30 -12.68 25.00 -8.43
N ALA A 31 -11.82 25.97 -8.13
CA ALA A 31 -10.42 25.73 -7.82
C ALA A 31 -10.24 24.88 -6.54
N LEU A 32 -11.02 25.13 -5.49
CA LEU A 32 -11.01 24.32 -4.26
C LEU A 32 -11.45 22.87 -4.51
N ILE A 33 -12.48 22.66 -5.34
CA ILE A 33 -12.95 21.31 -5.70
C ILE A 33 -11.88 20.56 -6.51
N ILE A 34 -11.24 21.23 -7.47
CA ILE A 34 -10.14 20.63 -8.27
C ILE A 34 -8.96 20.28 -7.35
N MET A 35 -8.61 21.13 -6.39
CA MET A 35 -7.53 20.88 -5.43
C MET A 35 -7.84 19.69 -4.51
N MET A 36 -9.09 19.53 -4.05
CA MET A 36 -9.50 18.34 -3.27
C MET A 36 -9.45 17.04 -4.07
N LEU A 37 -9.77 17.08 -5.37
CA LEU A 37 -9.72 15.90 -6.24
C LEU A 37 -8.29 15.40 -6.51
N LEU A 38 -7.27 16.25 -6.39
CA LEU A 38 -5.87 15.86 -6.57
C LEU A 38 -5.27 15.12 -5.36
N ILE A 39 -5.95 15.10 -4.21
CA ILE A 39 -5.41 14.55 -2.95
C ILE A 39 -5.89 13.10 -2.71
N THR A 40 -6.74 12.52 -3.56
CA THR A 40 -7.36 11.21 -3.30
C THR A 40 -6.58 9.99 -3.83
N THR A 41 -5.41 10.16 -4.43
CA THR A 41 -4.68 9.02 -5.04
C THR A 41 -3.59 8.47 -4.12
N SER A 42 -3.93 7.81 -3.01
CA SER A 42 -3.01 6.86 -2.35
C SER A 42 -3.75 5.94 -1.37
N CYS A 43 -4.49 4.95 -1.88
CA CYS A 43 -4.93 3.77 -1.12
C CYS A 43 -5.55 2.74 -2.09
N GLN A 44 -4.76 2.18 -3.01
CA GLN A 44 -5.24 1.10 -3.90
C GLN A 44 -4.22 -0.03 -4.09
N SER A 45 -2.92 0.20 -3.86
CA SER A 45 -1.86 -0.77 -4.13
C SER A 45 -1.78 -1.93 -3.12
N ASN A 46 -2.00 -1.67 -1.82
CA ASN A 46 -1.76 -2.68 -0.78
C ASN A 46 -2.79 -3.83 -0.78
N VAL A 47 -4.03 -3.57 -1.18
CA VAL A 47 -5.08 -4.61 -1.25
C VAL A 47 -4.73 -5.64 -2.33
N SER A 48 -4.28 -5.19 -3.51
CA SER A 48 -3.89 -6.10 -4.59
C SER A 48 -2.63 -6.91 -4.28
N VAL A 49 -1.65 -6.30 -3.59
CA VAL A 49 -0.40 -6.98 -3.22
C VAL A 49 -0.69 -8.12 -2.22
N GLY A 50 -1.48 -7.83 -1.17
CA GLY A 50 -1.82 -8.83 -0.17
C GLY A 50 -2.60 -10.01 -0.74
N GLU A 51 -3.57 -9.75 -1.63
CA GLU A 51 -4.34 -10.79 -2.31
C GLU A 51 -3.46 -11.72 -3.16
N GLU A 52 -2.53 -11.16 -3.95
CA GLU A 52 -1.64 -11.97 -4.78
C GLU A 52 -0.66 -12.79 -3.93
N ILE A 53 -0.15 -12.24 -2.83
CA ILE A 53 0.72 -12.97 -1.89
C ILE A 53 -0.03 -14.13 -1.24
N GLU A 54 -1.23 -13.90 -0.71
CA GLU A 54 -2.01 -14.95 -0.03
C GLU A 54 -2.45 -16.05 -0.98
N LYS A 55 -2.82 -15.69 -2.22
CA LYS A 55 -3.10 -16.65 -3.30
C LYS A 55 -1.89 -17.54 -3.57
N ASN A 56 -0.69 -16.98 -3.72
CA ASN A 56 0.51 -17.76 -4.00
C ASN A 56 0.99 -18.57 -2.80
N LEU A 57 0.87 -18.05 -1.57
CA LEU A 57 1.10 -18.82 -0.35
C LEU A 57 0.15 -20.04 -0.28
N SER A 58 -1.13 -19.86 -0.61
CA SER A 58 -2.10 -20.95 -0.65
C SER A 58 -1.70 -22.06 -1.64
N ILE A 59 -1.20 -21.70 -2.83
CA ILE A 59 -0.68 -22.66 -3.81
C ILE A 59 0.48 -23.48 -3.22
N ILE A 60 1.44 -22.81 -2.57
CA ILE A 60 2.61 -23.45 -1.97
C ILE A 60 2.20 -24.40 -0.83
N LEU A 61 1.30 -23.96 0.03
CA LEU A 61 0.87 -24.71 1.23
C LEU A 61 0.00 -25.92 0.92
N ASN A 62 -0.83 -25.84 -0.12
CA ASN A 62 -1.79 -26.90 -0.48
C ASN A 62 -1.20 -27.96 -1.41
N ASN A 63 0.13 -28.08 -1.49
CA ASN A 63 0.76 -29.11 -2.31
C ASN A 63 0.52 -30.52 -1.72
N PRO A 64 -0.28 -31.38 -2.39
CA PRO A 64 -0.63 -32.69 -1.85
C PRO A 64 0.59 -33.61 -1.71
N ASN A 65 1.62 -33.41 -2.53
CA ASN A 65 2.83 -34.24 -2.56
C ASN A 65 3.84 -33.90 -1.45
N ALA A 66 3.64 -32.80 -0.73
CA ALA A 66 4.53 -32.33 0.33
C ALA A 66 3.97 -32.60 1.74
N SER A 67 2.74 -33.11 1.85
CA SER A 67 2.09 -33.44 3.12
C SER A 67 3.03 -34.24 4.03
N PHE A 68 3.22 -33.78 5.27
CA PHE A 68 4.07 -34.37 6.32
C PHE A 68 5.60 -34.15 6.22
N SER A 69 6.09 -33.33 5.29
CA SER A 69 7.50 -32.93 5.29
C SER A 69 7.79 -31.92 6.41
N SER A 70 8.86 -32.14 7.19
CA SER A 70 9.41 -31.14 8.11
C SER A 70 10.35 -30.14 7.43
N ASN A 71 10.70 -30.36 6.17
CA ASN A 71 11.52 -29.45 5.37
C ASN A 71 10.61 -28.53 4.54
N PRO A 72 10.56 -27.21 4.86
CA PRO A 72 9.72 -26.25 4.16
C PRO A 72 10.04 -26.10 2.67
N ASN A 73 11.30 -26.34 2.26
CA ASN A 73 11.69 -26.22 0.86
C ASN A 73 10.97 -27.21 -0.05
N ILE A 74 10.52 -28.36 0.48
CA ILE A 74 9.73 -29.35 -0.29
C ILE A 74 8.38 -28.79 -0.73
N TYR A 75 7.85 -27.77 -0.05
CA TYR A 75 6.64 -27.07 -0.46
C TYR A 75 6.92 -26.02 -1.54
N ILE A 76 8.09 -25.37 -1.46
CA ILE A 76 8.50 -24.29 -2.36
C ILE A 76 8.98 -24.83 -3.70
N GLU A 77 9.84 -25.85 -3.72
CA GLU A 77 10.48 -26.35 -4.95
C GLU A 77 9.47 -26.74 -6.05
N PRO A 78 8.40 -27.52 -5.77
CA PRO A 78 7.42 -27.87 -6.80
C PRO A 78 6.52 -26.70 -7.20
N ASN A 79 6.43 -25.67 -6.36
CA ASN A 79 5.62 -24.46 -6.56
C ASN A 79 6.50 -23.22 -6.80
N HIS A 80 7.68 -23.42 -7.41
CA HIS A 80 8.68 -22.37 -7.49
C HIS A 80 8.16 -21.09 -8.17
N GLN A 81 7.30 -21.23 -9.19
CA GLN A 81 6.68 -20.07 -9.85
C GLN A 81 5.84 -19.24 -8.87
N ALA A 82 4.99 -19.87 -8.05
CA ALA A 82 4.18 -19.16 -7.06
C ALA A 82 5.08 -18.43 -6.05
N TYR A 83 6.20 -19.05 -5.67
CA TYR A 83 7.17 -18.41 -4.80
C TYR A 83 7.83 -17.19 -5.46
N LEU A 84 8.21 -17.29 -6.74
CA LEU A 84 8.74 -16.16 -7.50
C LEU A 84 7.73 -15.01 -7.62
N GLU A 85 6.44 -15.29 -7.76
CA GLU A 85 5.40 -14.24 -7.75
C GLU A 85 5.34 -13.50 -6.42
N ILE A 86 5.51 -14.19 -5.27
CA ILE A 86 5.63 -13.51 -3.96
C ILE A 86 6.85 -12.58 -3.93
N LEU A 87 8.00 -13.03 -4.46
CA LEU A 87 9.21 -12.21 -4.49
C LEU A 87 9.08 -10.99 -5.41
N ARG A 88 8.28 -11.10 -6.49
CA ARG A 88 8.07 -10.04 -7.49
C ARG A 88 7.43 -8.79 -6.88
N GLU A 89 6.66 -8.94 -5.79
CA GLU A 89 6.00 -7.82 -5.09
C GLU A 89 6.98 -6.94 -4.30
N GLY A 90 8.24 -7.37 -4.10
CA GLY A 90 9.32 -6.51 -3.64
C GLY A 90 9.06 -5.83 -2.29
N THR A 91 9.26 -4.52 -2.21
CA THR A 91 9.14 -3.75 -0.97
C THR A 91 7.72 -3.76 -0.41
N ASP A 92 6.71 -3.54 -1.25
CA ASP A 92 5.29 -3.56 -0.83
C ASP A 92 4.93 -4.96 -0.31
N GLY A 93 5.41 -6.01 -0.99
CA GLY A 93 5.25 -7.38 -0.52
C GLY A 93 5.96 -7.65 0.81
N THR A 94 7.15 -7.09 1.02
CA THR A 94 7.90 -7.21 2.27
C THR A 94 7.15 -6.56 3.44
N GLU A 95 6.58 -5.37 3.22
CA GLU A 95 5.75 -4.69 4.24
C GLU A 95 4.54 -5.55 4.62
N TYR A 96 3.82 -6.07 3.62
CA TYR A 96 2.69 -6.95 3.83
C TYR A 96 3.09 -8.21 4.63
N LEU A 97 4.13 -8.92 4.20
CA LEU A 97 4.61 -10.15 4.83
C LEU A 97 5.04 -9.93 6.28
N ILE A 98 5.79 -8.85 6.56
CA ILE A 98 6.18 -8.49 7.93
C ILE A 98 4.95 -8.20 8.77
N ASN A 99 3.98 -7.44 8.23
CA ASN A 99 2.75 -7.13 8.93
C ASN A 99 1.93 -8.40 9.22
N SER A 100 1.82 -9.31 8.26
CA SER A 100 1.15 -10.61 8.45
C SER A 100 1.86 -11.48 9.48
N LEU A 101 3.20 -11.50 9.48
CA LEU A 101 3.99 -12.19 10.50
C LEU A 101 3.78 -11.62 11.90
N LYS A 102 3.65 -10.29 12.05
CA LYS A 102 3.38 -9.65 13.34
C LYS A 102 2.03 -10.06 13.92
N HIS A 103 1.01 -10.16 13.07
CA HIS A 103 -0.37 -10.42 13.48
C HIS A 103 -0.76 -11.90 13.51
N SER A 104 0.05 -12.80 12.94
CA SER A 104 -0.17 -14.24 13.10
C SER A 104 0.09 -14.65 14.55
N GLU A 105 -0.71 -15.53 15.13
CA GLU A 105 -0.39 -16.17 16.43
C GLU A 105 0.38 -17.49 16.24
N GLU A 106 0.51 -17.94 14.99
CA GLU A 106 1.12 -19.20 14.62
C GLU A 106 2.64 -19.06 14.43
N ASN A 107 3.33 -20.19 14.37
CA ASN A 107 4.75 -20.26 14.01
C ASN A 107 5.02 -21.48 13.10
N GLY A 108 4.12 -21.69 12.14
CA GLY A 108 4.11 -22.87 11.29
C GLY A 108 4.82 -22.67 9.96
N LEU A 109 4.49 -23.56 9.02
CA LEU A 109 5.03 -23.55 7.67
C LEU A 109 4.76 -22.23 6.93
N LYS A 110 3.55 -21.67 7.10
CA LYS A 110 3.16 -20.41 6.45
C LYS A 110 4.09 -19.27 6.91
N GLU A 111 4.26 -19.09 8.21
CA GLU A 111 5.12 -18.06 8.79
C GLU A 111 6.58 -18.25 8.38
N TRP A 112 7.05 -19.50 8.34
CA TRP A 112 8.39 -19.79 7.87
C TRP A 112 8.61 -19.35 6.42
N ILE A 113 7.66 -19.65 5.52
CA ILE A 113 7.73 -19.26 4.10
C ILE A 113 7.67 -17.73 3.97
N MET A 114 6.82 -17.04 4.75
CA MET A 114 6.77 -15.58 4.75
C MET A 114 8.13 -14.98 5.14
N ALA A 115 8.75 -15.45 6.21
CA ALA A 115 10.05 -14.97 6.65
C ALA A 115 11.15 -15.25 5.61
N LYS A 116 11.11 -16.43 4.98
CA LYS A 116 12.03 -16.74 3.87
C LYS A 116 11.84 -15.76 2.71
N ALA A 117 10.60 -15.47 2.32
CA ALA A 117 10.30 -14.51 1.26
C ALA A 117 10.84 -13.11 1.60
N CYS A 118 10.64 -12.62 2.83
CA CYS A 118 11.24 -11.37 3.27
C CYS A 118 12.78 -11.39 3.16
N ALA A 119 13.42 -12.46 3.64
CA ALA A 119 14.87 -12.62 3.56
C ALA A 119 15.37 -12.59 2.10
N ASP A 120 14.69 -13.29 1.19
CA ASP A 120 15.05 -13.41 -0.22
C ASP A 120 14.76 -12.12 -1.01
N ILE A 121 13.75 -11.33 -0.63
CA ILE A 121 13.50 -10.00 -1.21
C ILE A 121 14.58 -9.01 -0.76
N LEU A 122 14.94 -9.02 0.53
CA LEU A 122 15.91 -8.11 1.12
C LEU A 122 17.35 -8.41 0.68
N LYS A 123 17.69 -9.67 0.38
CA LYS A 123 19.01 -10.11 -0.11
C LYS A 123 20.14 -9.62 0.80
N ASP A 124 21.08 -8.86 0.26
CA ASP A 124 22.22 -8.31 0.99
C ASP A 124 21.79 -7.35 2.12
N LYS A 125 20.62 -6.71 1.97
CA LYS A 125 20.05 -5.82 2.98
C LYS A 125 19.37 -6.57 4.12
N ASN A 126 19.21 -7.89 4.04
CA ASN A 126 18.65 -8.68 5.13
C ASN A 126 19.65 -8.73 6.31
N PRO A 127 19.31 -8.14 7.47
CA PRO A 127 20.19 -8.13 8.64
C PRO A 127 20.21 -9.47 9.38
N VAL A 128 19.24 -10.36 9.14
CA VAL A 128 19.08 -11.64 9.85
C VAL A 128 19.62 -12.79 9.00
N LYS A 129 20.77 -13.35 9.40
CA LYS A 129 21.43 -14.44 8.66
C LYS A 129 21.06 -15.84 9.16
N GLU A 130 20.76 -15.96 10.44
CA GLU A 130 20.45 -17.25 11.07
C GLU A 130 19.12 -17.16 11.81
N TRP A 131 18.22 -18.11 11.52
CA TRP A 131 16.90 -18.22 12.10
C TRP A 131 16.32 -19.61 11.76
N SER A 132 15.44 -20.11 12.62
CA SER A 132 14.83 -21.44 12.50
C SER A 132 13.32 -21.38 12.27
N SER A 133 12.68 -20.25 12.57
CA SER A 133 11.24 -20.06 12.45
C SER A 133 10.90 -18.65 11.98
N GLY A 134 9.69 -18.48 11.42
CA GLY A 134 9.26 -17.17 10.93
C GLY A 134 9.20 -16.12 12.04
N LYS A 135 8.80 -16.52 13.25
CA LYS A 135 8.78 -15.64 14.43
C LYS A 135 10.17 -15.26 14.91
N GLU A 136 11.13 -16.19 14.86
CA GLU A 136 12.51 -15.89 15.22
C GLU A 136 13.12 -14.88 14.23
N TRP A 137 12.88 -15.07 12.92
CA TRP A 137 13.33 -14.13 11.90
C TRP A 137 12.74 -12.75 12.13
N LEU A 138 11.43 -12.65 12.36
CA LEU A 138 10.74 -11.38 12.62
C LEU A 138 11.34 -10.66 13.84
N LYS A 139 11.51 -11.38 14.96
CA LYS A 139 12.06 -10.80 16.18
C LYS A 139 13.46 -10.20 15.93
N LYS A 140 14.36 -10.97 15.32
CA LYS A 140 15.72 -10.51 15.00
C LYS A 140 15.71 -9.35 14.02
N TYR A 141 14.79 -9.37 13.06
CA TYR A 141 14.61 -8.28 12.10
C TYR A 141 14.22 -7.00 12.83
N GLU A 142 13.21 -7.03 13.69
CA GLU A 142 12.78 -5.86 14.48
C GLU A 142 13.86 -5.34 15.43
N GLU A 143 14.65 -6.22 16.05
CA GLU A 143 15.79 -5.83 16.89
C GLU A 143 16.86 -5.09 16.10
N SER A 144 17.06 -5.43 14.82
CA SER A 144 18.01 -4.74 13.94
C SER A 144 17.54 -3.39 13.40
N GLN A 145 16.25 -3.05 13.54
CA GLN A 145 15.68 -1.78 13.08
C GLN A 145 15.69 -0.69 14.17
N LYS A 146 16.15 -1.01 15.38
CA LYS A 146 16.23 -0.09 16.52
C LYS A 146 17.59 0.60 16.57
#